data_AF-A0A1D3TQ52-F1
#
_entry.id   AF-A0A1D3TQ52-F1
#
_cell.length_a   1.000
_cell.length_b   1.000
_cell.length_c   1.000
_cell.angle_alpha   90.00
_cell.angle_beta   90.00
_cell.angle_gamma   90.00
#
_symmetry.space_group_name_H-M   'P 1'
#
loop_
_entity.id
_entity.type
_entity.pdbx_description
1 polymer ?
#
loop_
_entity_poly.entity_id
_entity_poly.type
_entity_poly.pdbx_seq_one_letter_code
_entity_poly.pdbx_strand_id
1 'polypeptide(L)'
;MTDKFVLKAFIAVLLMAAVTYVPRVLPLAVFRREIKSKYIKTFLKYIPYSVLGALTFPDIIYSTGNFKTAVCGTAAALFLAYREKSLVVVALGAIVVVFLAGL
;
A
#
# COMPACT_ATOMS: atom_id res chain seq x y z
N MET A 1 23.55 -31.93 -8.95
CA MET A 1 22.31 -31.22 -9.37
C MET A 1 21.94 -30.10 -8.39
N THR A 2 22.32 -30.20 -7.11
CA THR A 2 22.10 -29.23 -6.03
C THR A 2 22.85 -27.89 -6.18
N ASP A 3 24.05 -27.87 -6.81
CA ASP A 3 24.88 -26.65 -6.89
C ASP A 3 24.28 -25.52 -7.75
N LYS A 4 23.59 -25.85 -8.85
CA LYS A 4 22.94 -24.85 -9.72
C LYS A 4 21.75 -24.16 -9.05
N PHE A 5 21.10 -24.83 -8.10
CA PHE A 5 19.99 -24.27 -7.34
C PHE A 5 20.49 -23.25 -6.32
N VAL A 6 21.58 -23.57 -5.61
CA VAL A 6 22.22 -22.66 -4.65
C VAL A 6 22.78 -21.42 -5.35
N LEU A 7 23.43 -21.58 -6.51
CA LEU A 7 23.94 -20.44 -7.29
C LEU A 7 22.80 -19.51 -7.76
N LYS A 8 21.67 -20.07 -8.22
CA LYS A 8 20.49 -19.28 -8.61
C LYS A 8 19.86 -18.57 -7.41
N ALA A 9 19.77 -19.23 -6.26
CA ALA A 9 19.27 -18.62 -5.03
C ALA A 9 20.17 -17.46 -4.57
N PHE A 10 21.49 -17.64 -4.62
CA PHE A 10 22.45 -16.60 -4.26
C PHE A 10 22.35 -15.39 -5.20
N ILE A 11 22.28 -15.64 -6.51
CA ILE A 11 22.06 -14.58 -7.52
C ILE A 11 20.72 -13.87 -7.27
N ALA A 12 19.63 -14.61 -7.00
CA ALA A 12 18.33 -14.02 -6.74
C ALA A 12 18.33 -13.14 -5.47
N VAL A 13 18.99 -13.56 -4.40
CA VAL A 13 19.14 -12.78 -3.17
C VAL A 13 19.97 -11.52 -3.42
N LEU A 14 21.07 -11.62 -4.17
CA LEU A 14 21.92 -10.48 -4.53
C LEU A 14 21.16 -9.46 -5.40
N LEU A 15 20.34 -9.96 -6.32
CA LEU A 15 19.53 -9.14 -7.22
C LEU A 15 18.35 -8.47 -6.49
N MET A 16 17.69 -9.19 -5.57
CA MET A 16 16.67 -8.66 -4.66
C MET A 16 17.25 -7.57 -3.76
N ALA A 17 18.45 -7.81 -3.19
CA ALA A 17 19.16 -6.84 -2.38
C ALA A 17 19.48 -5.58 -3.21
N ALA A 18 20.03 -5.73 -4.42
CA ALA A 18 20.31 -4.60 -5.30
C ALA A 18 19.04 -3.79 -5.64
N VAL A 19 17.97 -4.46 -6.11
CA VAL A 19 16.70 -3.82 -6.47
C VAL A 19 15.99 -3.19 -5.29
N THR A 20 16.16 -3.69 -4.06
CA THR A 20 15.55 -3.11 -2.85
C THR A 20 16.38 -1.97 -2.28
N TYR A 21 17.71 -2.08 -2.34
CA TYR A 21 18.61 -1.09 -1.78
C TYR A 21 18.63 0.17 -2.63
N VAL A 22 18.71 0.04 -3.96
CA VAL A 22 18.74 1.17 -4.90
C VAL A 22 17.61 2.19 -4.63
N PRO A 23 16.32 1.84 -4.63
CA PRO A 23 15.23 2.77 -4.33
C PRO A 23 15.11 3.15 -2.86
N ARG A 24 15.79 2.48 -1.91
CA ARG A 24 15.85 2.90 -0.50
C ARG A 24 16.97 3.91 -0.22
N VAL A 25 18.13 3.75 -0.88
CA VAL A 25 19.25 4.69 -0.76
C VAL A 25 19.16 5.84 -1.75
N LEU A 26 18.49 5.72 -2.90
CA LEU A 26 18.23 6.84 -3.80
C LEU A 26 17.51 8.01 -3.08
N PRO A 27 16.39 7.80 -2.38
CA PRO A 27 15.70 8.88 -1.70
C PRO A 27 16.56 9.45 -0.57
N LEU A 28 17.33 8.62 0.16
CA LEU A 28 18.23 9.09 1.22
C LEU A 28 19.45 9.88 0.69
N ALA A 29 20.04 9.45 -0.42
CA ALA A 29 21.22 10.07 -1.02
C ALA A 29 20.87 11.35 -1.81
N VAL A 30 19.73 11.36 -2.51
CA VAL A 30 19.24 12.52 -3.25
C VAL A 30 18.72 13.61 -2.30
N PHE A 31 18.17 13.25 -1.13
CA PHE A 31 17.73 14.22 -0.11
C PHE A 31 18.84 14.87 0.71
N ARG A 32 20.11 14.49 0.53
CA ARG A 32 21.23 15.05 1.29
C ARG A 32 21.62 16.48 0.84
N ARG A 33 21.06 16.99 -0.26
CA ARG A 33 21.19 18.40 -0.64
C ARG A 33 19.99 19.17 -0.12
N GLU A 34 20.25 20.26 0.61
CA GLU A 34 19.24 21.25 0.98
C GLU A 34 18.54 21.79 -0.28
N ILE A 35 17.43 21.17 -0.68
CA ILE A 35 16.58 21.75 -1.72
C ILE A 35 15.74 22.82 -1.04
N LYS A 36 16.10 24.07 -1.31
CA LYS A 36 15.44 25.32 -0.95
C LYS A 36 14.02 25.49 -1.53
N SER A 37 13.33 24.41 -1.91
CA SER A 37 11.96 24.46 -2.45
C SER A 37 11.04 23.44 -1.76
N LYS A 38 10.05 23.98 -1.04
CA LYS A 38 9.00 23.27 -0.31
C LYS A 38 8.23 22.28 -1.21
N TYR A 39 8.16 22.54 -2.52
CA TYR A 39 7.40 21.73 -3.48
C TYR A 39 7.93 20.31 -3.63
N ILE A 40 9.23 20.12 -3.84
CA ILE A 40 9.82 18.80 -4.12
C ILE A 40 9.78 17.92 -2.85
N LYS A 41 10.09 18.49 -1.68
CA LYS A 41 10.01 17.77 -0.39
C LYS A 41 8.60 17.31 -0.06
N THR A 42 7.61 18.18 -0.31
CA THR A 42 6.20 17.87 -0.14
C THR A 42 5.81 16.76 -1.12
N PHE A 43 6.09 16.92 -2.41
CA PHE A 43 5.77 15.94 -3.45
C PHE A 43 6.31 14.52 -3.15
N LEU A 44 7.59 14.39 -2.80
CA LEU A 44 8.20 13.09 -2.46
C LEU A 44 7.61 12.46 -1.18
N LYS A 45 7.20 13.26 -0.20
CA LYS A 45 6.55 12.76 1.02
C LYS A 45 5.12 12.27 0.76
N TYR A 46 4.40 12.89 -0.18
CA TYR A 46 3.02 12.50 -0.50
C TYR A 46 2.92 11.37 -1.54
N ILE A 47 3.92 11.17 -2.40
CA ILE A 47 3.96 10.05 -3.37
C ILE A 47 3.56 8.69 -2.76
N PRO A 48 4.21 8.18 -1.71
CA PRO A 48 3.92 6.83 -1.23
C PRO A 48 2.50 6.70 -0.68
N TYR A 49 1.99 7.73 -0.01
CA TYR A 49 0.62 7.76 0.50
C TYR A 49 -0.41 7.81 -0.63
N SER A 50 -0.17 8.63 -1.66
CA SER A 50 -1.03 8.71 -2.84
C SER A 50 -1.06 7.38 -3.61
N VAL A 51 0.09 6.72 -3.74
CA VAL A 51 0.19 5.41 -4.40
C VAL A 51 -0.53 4.33 -3.60
N LEU A 52 -0.38 4.28 -2.27
CA LEU A 52 -1.15 3.37 -1.41
C LEU A 52 -2.66 3.58 -1.62
N GLY A 53 -3.13 4.82 -1.63
CA GLY A 53 -4.53 5.14 -1.90
C GLY A 53 -5.00 4.69 -3.28
N ALA A 54 -4.21 4.98 -4.33
CA ALA A 54 -4.52 4.61 -5.71
C ALA A 54 -4.56 3.09 -5.94
N LEU A 55 -3.77 2.31 -5.18
CA LEU A 55 -3.82 0.84 -5.21
C LEU A 55 -5.00 0.29 -4.41
N THR A 56 -5.28 0.86 -3.25
CA THR A 56 -6.33 0.35 -2.35
C THR A 56 -7.75 0.68 -2.88
N PHE A 57 -7.95 1.86 -3.45
CA PHE A 57 -9.26 2.32 -3.94
C PHE A 57 -9.92 1.38 -4.97
N PRO A 58 -9.23 0.89 -6.01
CA PRO A 58 -9.81 -0.08 -6.93
C PRO A 58 -10.04 -1.45 -6.26
N ASP A 59 -9.11 -1.93 -5.42
CA ASP A 59 -9.25 -3.23 -4.75
C ASP A 59 -10.53 -3.32 -3.90
N ILE A 60 -10.87 -2.25 -3.16
CA ILE A 60 -12.07 -2.23 -2.31
C ILE A 60 -13.35 -2.32 -3.16
N ILE A 61 -13.40 -1.67 -4.32
CA ILE A 61 -14.60 -1.59 -5.16
C ILE A 61 -14.84 -2.91 -5.91
N TYR A 62 -13.78 -3.58 -6.38
CA TYR A 62 -13.91 -4.79 -7.18
C TYR A 62 -13.91 -6.09 -6.35
N SER A 63 -13.48 -6.06 -5.08
CA SER A 63 -13.33 -7.28 -4.27
C SER A 63 -14.65 -8.00 -3.93
N THR A 64 -15.82 -7.33 -3.98
CA THR A 64 -17.10 -7.92 -3.52
C THR A 64 -17.97 -8.47 -4.66
N GLY A 65 -17.61 -8.30 -5.93
CA GLY A 65 -18.36 -8.84 -7.07
C GLY A 65 -19.74 -8.21 -7.34
N ASN A 66 -20.31 -7.46 -6.38
CA ASN A 66 -21.54 -6.68 -6.54
C ASN A 66 -21.30 -5.22 -6.14
N PHE A 67 -21.53 -4.30 -7.09
CA PHE A 67 -21.23 -2.88 -6.94
C PHE A 67 -21.97 -2.24 -5.74
N LYS A 68 -23.18 -2.72 -5.42
CA LYS A 68 -23.99 -2.19 -4.31
C LYS A 68 -23.39 -2.51 -2.93
N THR A 69 -22.89 -3.72 -2.74
CA THR A 69 -22.32 -4.15 -1.45
C THR A 69 -20.93 -3.57 -1.22
N ALA A 70 -20.14 -3.44 -2.29
CA ALA A 70 -18.84 -2.76 -2.23
C ALA A 70 -18.98 -1.28 -1.84
N VAL A 71 -19.95 -0.56 -2.40
CA VAL A 71 -20.21 0.85 -2.06
C VAL A 71 -20.69 0.99 -0.61
N CYS A 72 -21.61 0.13 -0.13
CA CYS A 72 -22.04 0.13 1.26
C CYS A 72 -20.90 -0.20 2.24
N GLY A 73 -20.06 -1.18 1.93
CA GLY A 73 -18.88 -1.52 2.74
C GLY A 73 -17.84 -0.39 2.78
N THR A 74 -17.58 0.25 1.64
CA THR A 74 -16.66 1.39 1.55
C THR A 74 -17.18 2.59 2.34
N ALA A 75 -18.48 2.89 2.23
CA ALA A 75 -19.11 3.98 2.98
C ALA A 75 -19.06 3.75 4.49
N ALA A 76 -19.33 2.52 4.95
CA ALA A 76 -19.20 2.15 6.36
C ALA A 76 -17.74 2.22 6.85
N ALA A 77 -16.79 1.76 6.04
CA ALA A 77 -15.36 1.84 6.35
C ALA A 77 -14.87 3.29 6.44
N LEU A 78 -15.28 4.16 5.51
CA LEU A 78 -15.00 5.60 5.54
C LEU A 78 -15.59 6.27 6.77
N PHE A 79 -16.83 5.95 7.12
CA PHE A 79 -17.51 6.52 8.30
C PHE A 79 -16.83 6.10 9.61
N LEU A 80 -16.42 4.83 9.74
CA LEU A 80 -15.66 4.35 10.90
C LEU A 80 -14.24 4.92 10.94
N ALA A 81 -13.57 5.06 9.79
CA ALA A 81 -12.24 5.66 9.68
C ALA A 81 -12.24 7.13 10.10
N TYR A 82 -13.30 7.88 9.79
CA TYR A 82 -13.45 9.28 10.16
C TYR A 82 -13.54 9.50 11.68
N ARG A 83 -13.86 8.46 12.46
CA ARG A 83 -13.92 8.50 13.93
C ARG A 83 -12.57 8.21 14.63
N GLU A 84 -11.44 8.30 13.91
CA GLU A 84 -10.08 8.00 14.40
C GLU A 84 -9.96 6.64 15.12
N LYS A 85 -10.79 5.66 14.74
CA LYS A 85 -10.72 4.31 15.30
C LYS A 85 -9.58 3.53 14.67
N SER A 86 -9.02 2.60 15.44
CA SER A 86 -7.88 1.78 15.01
C SER A 86 -8.18 1.06 13.68
N LEU A 87 -7.17 0.96 12.81
CA LEU A 87 -7.26 0.30 11.50
C LEU A 87 -7.93 -1.09 11.57
N VAL A 88 -7.64 -1.84 12.64
CA VAL A 88 -8.21 -3.17 12.88
C VAL A 88 -9.72 -3.12 13.10
N VAL A 89 -10.23 -2.12 13.84
CA VAL A 89 -11.67 -1.96 14.12
C VAL A 89 -12.42 -1.53 12.86
N VAL A 90 -11.80 -0.67 12.04
CA VAL A 90 -12.37 -0.26 10.74
C VAL A 90 -12.46 -1.46 9.80
N ALA A 91 -11.39 -2.27 9.71
CA ALA A 91 -11.36 -3.45 8.86
C ALA A 91 -12.41 -4.49 9.28
N LEU A 92 -12.50 -4.82 10.58
CA LEU A 92 -13.51 -5.75 11.09
C LEU A 92 -14.94 -5.24 10.86
N GLY A 93 -15.19 -3.95 11.10
CA GLY A 93 -16.50 -3.34 10.84
C GLY A 93 -16.89 -3.40 9.36
N ALA A 94 -15.96 -3.10 8.45
CA ALA A 94 -16.19 -3.19 7.02
C ALA A 94 -16.49 -4.63 6.56
N ILE A 95 -15.73 -5.62 7.05
CA ILE A 95 -15.96 -7.04 6.74
C ILE A 95 -17.35 -7.48 7.21
N VAL A 96 -17.74 -7.13 8.44
CA VAL A 96 -19.06 -7.47 8.99
C VAL A 96 -20.17 -6.84 8.16
N VAL A 97 -20.05 -5.55 7.79
CA VAL A 97 -21.04 -4.85 6.96
C VAL A 97 -21.14 -5.45 5.56
N VAL A 98 -20.01 -5.77 4.92
CA VAL A 98 -19.99 -6.41 3.60
C VAL A 98 -20.61 -7.81 3.66
N PHE A 99 -20.32 -8.57 4.70
CA PHE A 99 -20.89 -9.90 4.92
C PHE A 99 -22.42 -9.85 5.13
N LEU A 100 -22.90 -8.89 5.94
CA LEU A 100 -24.34 -8.67 6.16
C LEU A 100 -25.06 -8.10 4.93
N ALA A 101 -24.39 -7.28 4.12
CA ALA A 101 -24.95 -6.71 2.90
C ALA A 101 -24.90 -7.69 1.71
N GLY A 102 -24.00 -8.67 1.73
CA GLY A 102 -23.82 -9.70 0.71
C GLY A 102 -24.61 -10.99 0.94
N LEU A 103 -25.27 -11.13 2.10
CA LEU A 103 -26.27 -12.17 2.38
C LEU A 103 -27.61 -11.81 1.71
#